data_AF-A0A369XKJ5-F1
#
_entry.id   AF-A0A369XKJ5-F1
#
_cell.length_a   1.000
_cell.length_b   1.000
_cell.length_c   1.000
_cell.angle_alpha   90.00
_cell.angle_beta   90.00
_cell.angle_gamma   90.00
#
_symmetry.space_group_name_H-M   'P 1'
#
loop_
_entity.id
_entity.type
_entity.pdbx_description
1 polymer ?
#
loop_
_entity_poly.entity_id
_entity_poly.type
_entity_poly.pdbx_seq_one_letter_code
_entity_poly.pdbx_strand_id
1 'polypeptide(L)'
;MSTRAPLPFFALLLAASLPIVHAEDLGVVGPTYDIAEPDLLEAIESRLKHMEKTGELARKQNEHRDRVVAAVEKPAPVAGLTATVTRRSFFIDPTWILDRDIRNAEGVILFARGLRVNPLDHVSLRERLVFFDGR
;
A
#
# COMPACT_ATOMS: atom_id res chain seq x y z
N MET A 1 -41.13 -92.72 -9.82
CA MET A 1 -40.25 -92.12 -8.80
C MET A 1 -39.41 -91.05 -9.47
N SER A 2 -39.71 -89.77 -9.23
CA SER A 2 -38.99 -88.64 -9.82
C SER A 2 -38.40 -87.79 -8.69
N THR A 3 -37.07 -87.75 -8.65
CA THR A 3 -36.23 -87.08 -7.66
C THR A 3 -36.24 -85.57 -7.88
N ARG A 4 -36.62 -84.80 -6.86
CA ARG A 4 -36.52 -83.32 -6.86
C ARG A 4 -35.14 -82.91 -6.35
N ALA A 5 -34.41 -82.13 -7.15
CA ALA A 5 -33.05 -81.68 -6.87
C ALA A 5 -32.96 -80.68 -5.69
N PRO A 6 -31.87 -80.66 -4.91
CA PRO A 6 -31.73 -79.83 -3.71
C PRO A 6 -31.22 -78.40 -4.04
N LEU A 7 -32.02 -77.62 -4.77
CA LEU A 7 -31.75 -76.20 -5.03
C LEU A 7 -31.57 -75.31 -3.77
N PRO A 8 -32.34 -75.47 -2.67
CA PRO A 8 -32.22 -74.55 -1.54
C PRO A 8 -30.90 -74.69 -0.77
N PHE A 9 -30.28 -75.87 -0.83
CA PHE A 9 -29.02 -76.11 -0.12
C PHE A 9 -27.86 -75.35 -0.77
N PHE A 10 -27.86 -75.25 -2.09
CA PHE A 10 -26.80 -74.55 -2.84
C PHE A 10 -26.88 -73.03 -2.66
N ALA A 11 -28.09 -72.47 -2.56
CA ALA A 11 -28.29 -71.05 -2.29
C ALA A 11 -27.82 -70.65 -0.88
N LEU A 12 -28.05 -71.52 0.11
CA LEU A 12 -27.58 -71.30 1.48
C LEU A 12 -26.05 -71.31 1.57
N LEU A 13 -25.42 -72.20 0.81
CA LEU A 13 -23.97 -72.35 0.78
C LEU A 13 -23.28 -71.15 0.11
N LEU A 14 -23.91 -70.56 -0.91
CA LEU A 14 -23.41 -69.35 -1.57
C LEU A 14 -23.53 -68.11 -0.67
N ALA A 15 -24.64 -67.97 0.06
CA ALA A 15 -24.83 -66.87 1.01
C ALA A 15 -23.83 -66.91 2.17
N ALA A 16 -23.45 -68.12 2.62
CA ALA A 16 -22.44 -68.29 3.67
C ALA A 16 -21.00 -67.99 3.20
N SER A 17 -20.76 -67.86 1.89
CA SER A 17 -19.42 -67.61 1.32
C SER A 17 -19.09 -66.14 1.07
N LEU A 18 -20.01 -65.23 1.42
CA LEU A 18 -19.75 -63.79 1.30
C LEU A 18 -18.83 -63.33 2.44
N PRO A 19 -17.70 -62.66 2.16
CA PRO A 19 -16.82 -62.12 3.19
C PRO A 19 -17.53 -61.01 3.96
N ILE A 20 -17.44 -61.06 5.29
CA ILE A 20 -17.96 -60.02 6.19
C ILE A 20 -16.99 -58.83 6.11
N VAL A 21 -17.45 -57.71 5.55
CA VAL A 21 -16.70 -56.44 5.57
C VAL A 21 -16.90 -55.80 6.93
N HIS A 22 -15.82 -55.73 7.72
CA HIS A 22 -15.78 -54.96 8.96
C HIS A 22 -15.20 -53.58 8.66
N ALA A 23 -16.00 -52.53 8.84
CA ALA A 23 -15.52 -51.15 8.85
C ALA A 23 -15.22 -50.76 10.31
N GLU A 24 -13.98 -50.39 10.60
CA GLU A 24 -13.54 -49.99 11.93
C GLU A 24 -13.39 -48.46 11.95
N ASP A 25 -14.12 -47.79 12.85
CA ASP A 25 -14.01 -46.34 13.08
C ASP A 25 -12.79 -46.11 13.99
N LEU A 26 -11.72 -45.57 13.42
CA LEU A 26 -10.45 -45.34 14.12
C LEU A 26 -10.51 -44.18 15.15
N GLY A 27 -11.68 -43.55 15.34
CA GLY A 27 -11.90 -42.51 16.33
C GLY A 27 -11.09 -41.23 16.06
N VAL A 28 -11.24 -40.25 16.95
CA VAL A 28 -10.50 -38.98 16.90
C VAL A 28 -9.25 -39.11 17.78
N VAL A 29 -8.06 -38.86 17.19
CA VAL A 29 -6.80 -38.89 17.93
C VAL A 29 -6.61 -37.56 18.69
N GLY A 30 -7.00 -37.57 19.97
CA GLY A 30 -6.68 -36.53 20.94
C GLY A 30 -7.66 -35.34 21.01
N PRO A 31 -7.66 -34.57 22.11
CA PRO A 31 -8.52 -33.40 22.26
C PRO A 31 -8.09 -32.27 21.31
N THR A 32 -9.00 -31.78 20.49
CA THR A 32 -8.87 -30.51 19.76
C THR A 32 -9.30 -29.36 20.65
N TYR A 33 -8.41 -28.39 20.88
CA TYR A 33 -8.71 -27.14 21.57
C TYR A 33 -8.99 -26.03 20.55
N ASP A 34 -9.95 -25.17 20.85
CA ASP A 34 -10.17 -23.96 20.05
C ASP A 34 -9.02 -22.97 20.27
N ILE A 35 -8.48 -22.41 19.17
CA ILE A 35 -7.51 -21.32 19.25
C ILE A 35 -8.29 -20.02 19.50
N ALA A 36 -8.44 -19.66 20.78
CA ALA A 36 -8.94 -18.34 21.17
C ALA A 36 -7.74 -17.44 21.46
N GLU A 37 -7.34 -16.62 20.48
CA GLU A 37 -6.35 -15.57 20.71
C GLU A 37 -6.91 -14.56 21.74
N PRO A 38 -6.08 -14.04 22.66
CA PRO A 38 -6.50 -12.96 23.55
C PRO A 38 -7.02 -11.76 22.75
N ASP A 39 -7.98 -11.03 23.31
CA ASP A 39 -8.48 -9.80 22.69
C ASP A 39 -7.31 -8.84 22.42
N LEU A 40 -7.19 -8.39 21.17
CA LEU A 40 -6.09 -7.53 20.75
C LEU A 40 -6.04 -6.21 21.52
N LEU A 41 -7.20 -5.64 21.86
CA LEU A 41 -7.27 -4.40 22.65
C LEU A 41 -6.78 -4.64 24.07
N GLU A 42 -7.15 -5.76 24.69
CA GLU A 42 -6.68 -6.13 26.04
C GLU A 42 -5.15 -6.34 26.05
N ALA A 43 -4.61 -6.99 25.03
CA ALA A 43 -3.17 -7.18 24.87
C ALA A 43 -2.43 -5.85 24.68
N ILE A 44 -2.97 -4.93 23.86
CA ILE A 44 -2.41 -3.58 23.66
C ILE A 44 -2.45 -2.79 24.99
N GLU A 45 -3.57 -2.82 25.70
CA GLU A 45 -3.75 -2.08 26.95
C GLU A 45 -2.80 -2.59 28.04
N SER A 46 -2.69 -3.91 28.21
CA SER A 46 -1.77 -4.54 29.16
C SER A 46 -0.32 -4.13 28.89
N ARG A 47 0.08 -4.13 27.61
CA ARG A 47 1.42 -3.70 27.19
C ARG A 47 1.66 -2.21 27.47
N LEU A 48 0.70 -1.34 27.17
CA LEU A 48 0.82 0.10 27.44
C LEU A 48 0.92 0.38 28.94
N LYS A 49 0.09 -0.26 29.77
CA LYS A 49 0.15 -0.16 31.24
C LYS A 49 1.48 -0.66 31.81
N HIS A 50 2.03 -1.74 31.25
CA HIS A 50 3.35 -2.22 31.63
C HIS A 50 4.46 -1.21 31.27
N MET A 51 4.40 -0.64 30.06
CA MET A 51 5.34 0.39 29.61
C MET A 51 5.22 1.69 30.41
N GLU A 52 4.02 2.02 30.90
CA GLU A 52 3.80 3.15 31.80
C GLU A 52 4.46 2.91 33.17
N LYS A 53 4.21 1.75 33.79
CA LYS A 53 4.81 1.38 35.08
C LYS A 53 6.34 1.33 35.06
N THR A 54 6.90 0.92 33.94
CA THR A 54 8.36 0.85 33.73
C THR A 54 8.97 2.20 33.29
N GLY A 55 8.15 3.20 32.98
CA GLY A 55 8.58 4.50 32.46
C GLY A 55 9.04 4.47 31.00
N GLU A 56 9.02 3.32 30.33
CA GLU A 56 9.39 3.18 28.92
C GLU A 56 8.51 4.03 28.00
N LEU A 57 7.22 4.16 28.33
CA LEU A 57 6.28 4.95 27.54
C LEU A 57 6.71 6.43 27.50
N ALA A 58 7.00 7.01 28.66
CA ALA A 58 7.46 8.39 28.77
C ALA A 58 8.80 8.60 28.05
N ARG A 59 9.73 7.65 28.17
CA ARG A 59 11.01 7.69 27.44
C ARG A 59 10.79 7.77 25.93
N LYS A 60 9.96 6.88 25.37
CA LYS A 60 9.67 6.86 23.92
C LYS A 60 8.97 8.13 23.44
N GLN A 61 8.07 8.68 24.25
CA GLN A 61 7.41 9.96 23.95
C GLN A 61 8.42 11.11 23.88
N ASN A 62 9.35 11.17 24.84
CA ASN A 62 10.40 12.19 24.85
C ASN A 62 11.36 12.02 23.66
N GLU A 63 11.84 10.80 23.39
CA GLU A 63 12.69 10.52 22.22
C GLU A 63 12.02 10.92 20.91
N HIS A 64 10.71 10.68 20.79
CA HIS A 64 9.96 11.09 19.61
C HIS A 64 9.84 12.61 19.51
N ARG A 65 9.51 13.30 20.62
CA ARG A 65 9.47 14.76 20.67
C ARG A 65 10.80 15.36 20.26
N ASP A 66 11.90 14.90 20.86
CA ASP A 66 13.24 15.42 20.61
C ASP A 66 13.66 15.23 19.16
N ARG A 67 13.30 14.08 18.56
CA ARG A 67 13.53 13.81 17.13
C ARG A 67 12.76 14.77 16.24
N VAL A 68 11.49 15.03 16.54
CA VAL A 68 10.66 15.95 15.76
C VAL A 68 11.19 17.38 15.87
N VAL A 69 11.52 17.84 17.08
CA VAL A 69 12.14 19.16 17.30
C VAL A 69 13.44 19.28 16.52
N ALA A 70 14.33 18.28 16.63
CA ALA A 70 15.60 18.27 15.92
C ALA A 70 15.43 18.30 14.39
N ALA A 71 14.45 17.57 13.84
CA ALA A 71 14.17 17.57 12.41
C ALA A 71 13.67 18.94 11.91
N VAL A 72 12.96 19.70 12.73
CA VAL A 72 12.45 21.05 12.40
C VAL A 72 13.56 22.11 12.54
N GLU A 73 14.31 22.08 13.64
CA GLU A 73 15.38 23.06 13.90
C GLU A 73 16.62 22.81 13.03
N LYS A 74 16.92 21.55 12.73
CA LYS A 74 18.10 21.10 11.98
C LYS A 74 17.67 20.09 10.91
N PRO A 75 16.92 20.55 9.89
CA PRO A 75 16.52 19.68 8.80
C PRO A 75 17.76 19.13 8.09
N ALA A 76 17.66 17.88 7.62
CA ALA A 76 18.71 17.29 6.82
C ALA A 76 18.95 18.16 5.57
N PRO A 77 20.22 18.47 5.23
CA PRO A 77 20.53 19.15 3.99
C PRO A 77 19.96 18.38 2.80
N VAL A 78 19.35 19.09 1.86
CA VAL A 78 18.89 18.48 0.61
C VAL A 78 20.11 18.08 -0.20
N ALA A 79 20.21 16.79 -0.56
CA ALA A 79 21.32 16.27 -1.34
C ALA A 79 21.48 17.07 -2.65
N GLY A 80 22.72 17.46 -2.98
CA GLY A 80 23.03 18.26 -4.18
C GLY A 80 22.87 19.77 -4.01
N LEU A 81 22.20 20.26 -2.97
CA LEU A 81 22.10 21.70 -2.70
C LEU A 81 23.20 22.17 -1.75
N THR A 82 24.01 23.13 -2.22
CA THR A 82 25.01 23.83 -1.41
C THR A 82 24.60 25.28 -1.19
N ALA A 83 24.95 25.84 -0.04
CA ALA A 83 24.72 27.26 0.23
C ALA A 83 25.42 28.14 -0.81
N THR A 84 24.69 29.10 -1.39
CA THR A 84 25.25 30.07 -2.33
C THR A 84 26.16 31.05 -1.58
N VAL A 85 27.43 31.17 -2.00
CA VAL A 85 28.41 32.09 -1.39
C VAL A 85 28.21 33.54 -1.84
N THR A 86 27.74 33.76 -3.07
CA THR A 86 27.58 35.09 -3.66
C THR A 86 26.20 35.24 -4.31
N ARG A 87 25.45 36.28 -3.92
CA ARG A 87 24.15 36.59 -4.54
C ARG A 87 24.31 36.90 -6.02
N ARG A 88 23.53 36.24 -6.88
CA ARG A 88 23.41 36.54 -8.31
C ARG A 88 21.97 36.91 -8.63
N SER A 89 21.80 37.90 -9.49
CA SER A 89 20.49 38.34 -9.99
C SER A 89 20.56 38.40 -11.50
N PHE A 90 19.54 37.87 -12.17
CA PHE A 90 19.41 37.88 -13.62
C PHE A 90 18.05 38.46 -13.98
N PHE A 91 18.02 39.31 -14.99
CA PHE A 91 16.77 39.74 -15.62
C PHE A 91 16.52 38.86 -16.83
N ILE A 92 15.32 38.32 -16.94
CA ILE A 92 14.90 37.46 -18.05
C ILE A 92 13.77 38.17 -18.79
N ASP A 93 13.86 38.19 -20.11
CA ASP A 93 12.75 38.58 -20.99
C ASP A 93 11.99 37.30 -21.38
N PRO A 94 10.77 37.06 -20.85
CA PRO A 94 10.00 35.87 -21.18
C PRO A 94 9.18 36.03 -22.47
N THR A 95 9.55 36.96 -23.36
CA THR A 95 8.92 37.09 -24.67
C THR A 95 9.06 35.80 -25.47
N TRP A 96 7.93 35.22 -25.84
CA TRP A 96 7.86 34.04 -26.69
C TRP A 96 7.40 34.43 -28.11
N ILE A 97 7.90 33.71 -29.12
CA ILE A 97 7.56 33.88 -30.53
C ILE A 97 6.75 32.67 -31.00
N LEU A 98 5.58 32.92 -31.54
CA LEU A 98 4.70 31.88 -32.07
C LEU A 98 5.34 31.21 -33.29
N ASP A 99 5.52 29.90 -33.23
CA ASP A 99 6.25 29.10 -34.22
C ASP A 99 5.41 28.67 -35.43
N ARG A 100 4.08 28.75 -35.32
CA ARG A 100 3.12 28.30 -36.33
C ARG A 100 1.86 29.16 -36.34
N ASP A 101 1.15 29.14 -37.47
CA ASP A 101 -0.15 29.80 -37.55
C ASP A 101 -1.16 29.04 -36.69
N ILE A 102 -1.88 29.76 -35.83
CA ILE A 102 -3.03 29.24 -35.08
C ILE A 102 -4.28 29.53 -35.91
N ARG A 103 -5.06 28.49 -36.19
CA ARG A 103 -6.29 28.57 -37.00
C ARG A 103 -7.50 28.12 -36.17
N ASN A 104 -8.68 28.65 -36.49
CA ASN A 104 -9.95 28.15 -35.95
C ASN A 104 -10.43 26.88 -36.68
N ALA A 105 -11.59 26.35 -36.28
CA ALA A 105 -12.17 25.14 -36.88
C ALA A 105 -12.51 25.33 -38.37
N GLU A 106 -12.77 26.57 -38.79
CA GLU A 106 -13.09 26.99 -40.15
C GLU A 106 -11.84 27.23 -41.01
N GLY A 107 -10.63 27.09 -40.44
CA GLY A 107 -9.36 27.26 -41.13
C GLY A 107 -8.86 28.71 -41.27
N VAL A 108 -9.55 29.68 -40.66
CA VAL A 108 -9.15 31.09 -40.61
C VAL A 108 -8.02 31.28 -39.60
N ILE A 109 -7.02 32.07 -39.95
CA ILE A 109 -5.87 32.38 -39.09
C ILE A 109 -6.30 33.33 -37.97
N LEU A 110 -6.16 32.90 -36.72
CA LEU A 110 -6.36 33.71 -35.52
C LEU A 110 -5.07 34.44 -35.13
N PHE A 111 -3.93 33.74 -35.20
CA PHE A 111 -2.61 34.31 -34.89
C PHE A 111 -1.59 33.78 -35.90
N ALA A 112 -0.87 34.68 -36.54
CA ALA A 112 0.15 34.32 -37.52
C ALA A 112 1.44 33.90 -36.81
N ARG A 113 2.17 32.96 -37.43
CA ARG A 113 3.57 32.66 -37.10
C ARG A 113 4.38 33.96 -37.01
N GLY A 114 5.25 34.05 -36.01
CA GLY A 114 6.11 35.21 -35.78
C GLY A 114 5.51 36.23 -34.80
N LEU A 115 4.27 36.04 -34.35
CA LEU A 115 3.68 36.86 -33.29
C LEU A 115 4.53 36.75 -32.02
N ARG A 116 4.95 37.90 -31.47
CA ARG A 116 5.70 37.99 -30.22
C ARG A 116 4.73 38.34 -29.08
N VAL A 117 4.77 37.57 -27.99
CA VAL A 117 3.93 37.82 -26.82
C VAL A 117 4.78 37.70 -25.57
N ASN A 118 4.75 38.73 -24.72
CA ASN A 118 5.32 38.69 -23.39
C ASN A 118 4.17 38.53 -22.37
N PRO A 119 4.12 37.43 -21.60
CA PRO A 119 3.10 37.25 -20.57
C PRO A 119 3.07 38.39 -19.55
N LEU A 120 4.23 39.00 -19.25
CA LEU A 120 4.34 40.08 -18.27
C LEU A 120 3.70 41.40 -18.71
N ASP A 121 3.39 41.56 -20.01
CA ASP A 121 2.65 42.73 -20.51
C ASP A 121 1.16 42.67 -20.11
N HIS A 122 0.67 41.47 -19.81
CA HIS A 122 -0.75 41.22 -19.53
C HIS A 122 -1.01 40.79 -18.09
N VAL A 123 -0.03 40.14 -17.44
CA VAL A 123 -0.16 39.66 -16.05
C VAL A 123 1.04 40.05 -15.20
N SER A 124 0.77 40.57 -14.00
CA SER A 124 1.81 40.78 -12.98
C SER A 124 1.96 39.56 -12.09
N LEU A 125 3.21 39.12 -11.88
CA LEU A 125 3.54 38.07 -10.90
C LEU A 125 3.38 38.65 -9.49
N ARG A 126 2.37 38.19 -8.75
CA ARG A 126 2.06 38.68 -7.39
C ARG A 126 2.92 38.03 -6.30
N GLU A 127 3.45 36.84 -6.59
CA GLU A 127 4.14 35.99 -5.62
C GLU A 127 5.61 35.78 -6.00
N ARG A 128 6.45 35.56 -4.98
CA ARG A 128 7.86 35.21 -5.18
C ARG A 128 7.96 33.71 -5.45
N LEU A 129 8.37 33.35 -6.66
CA LEU A 129 8.60 31.96 -7.05
C LEU A 129 10.00 31.52 -6.62
N VAL A 130 10.07 30.38 -5.95
CA VAL A 130 11.33 29.72 -5.57
C VAL A 130 11.47 28.46 -6.42
N PHE A 131 12.53 28.40 -7.23
CA PHE A 131 12.81 27.26 -8.10
C PHE A 131 13.98 26.46 -7.52
N PHE A 132 13.83 25.14 -7.47
CA PHE A 132 14.89 24.21 -7.14
C PHE A 132 15.33 23.51 -8.43
N ASP A 133 16.63 23.54 -8.74
CA ASP A 133 17.19 22.75 -9.83
C ASP A 133 17.36 21.31 -9.34
N GLY A 134 16.60 20.38 -9.92
CA GLY A 134 16.55 18.97 -9.51
C GLY A 134 17.55 18.07 -10.24
N ARG A 135 18.61 18.64 -10.81
CA ARG A 135 19.68 17.91 -11.51
C ARG A 135 20.67 17.25 -10.56
#